data_AF-E9G9W8-F1
#
_entry.id   AF-E9G9W8-F1
#
_cell.length_a   1.000
_cell.length_b   1.000
_cell.length_c   1.000
_cell.angle_alpha   90.00
_cell.angle_beta   90.00
_cell.angle_gamma   90.00
#
_symmetry.space_group_name_H-M   'P 1'
#
loop_
_entity.id
_entity.type
_entity.pdbx_description
1 polymer ?
#
loop_
_entity_poly.entity_id
_entity_poly.type
_entity_poly.pdbx_seq_one_letter_code
_entity_poly.pdbx_strand_id
1 'polypeptide(L)'
;MPDSLSNPETSLNSFFTTLYPNLSDENLPSSYSPLETFEHSPNTTISDPAVNTARNNFLTNWKASVEIESSYLTETSRAHQTSSVRKLILQLEEEKKKTHKATNNILNQYVYLIVKDKLESTVTPETIRETTTKLKNYIIYLKGDSNSVNPLVQQLQIVHGKQREFNTELITVLTREALSQQAGLRKSHTELIKEKEKVDKKWKAAEEKLKEQREDINKLDQLKKGNVTNLKLLDDSQNHVETLQQQLREAENYNTDGNQIVKDLEEKIKILESEHATAEDNANQLKKALDIKEKHILVIETNSLEANNTLESEKEELENNLTAGQKQIETLNSQITALKLENELGKQLITQITQTKNKTHSNYVTATLQIKKYEEEIIDLKNDKEQLENRISNLEERNKDLKEREKAYHDAEDQYERNFQEIAEKTFETTKF
;
A
#
# COMPACT_ATOMS: atom_id res chain seq x y z
N MET A 1 -65.91 -56.56 -2.00
CA MET A 1 -66.69 -56.88 -3.21
C MET A 1 -66.21 -55.98 -4.32
N PRO A 2 -66.02 -56.49 -5.54
CA PRO A 2 -65.54 -57.83 -5.97
C PRO A 2 -64.35 -57.62 -6.96
N ASP A 3 -63.56 -58.59 -7.42
CA ASP A 3 -63.83 -59.81 -8.21
C ASP A 3 -62.68 -60.82 -7.91
N SER A 4 -62.85 -62.08 -7.48
CA SER A 4 -63.47 -63.28 -8.08
C SER A 4 -63.10 -63.60 -9.53
N LEU A 5 -62.01 -64.36 -9.72
CA LEU A 5 -61.74 -65.26 -10.85
C LEU A 5 -60.83 -66.39 -10.32
N SER A 6 -61.39 -67.48 -9.81
CA SER A 6 -61.70 -68.72 -10.53
C SER A 6 -60.48 -69.34 -11.21
N ASN A 7 -59.88 -70.34 -10.54
CA ASN A 7 -59.11 -71.40 -11.19
C ASN A 7 -60.00 -72.14 -12.20
N PRO A 8 -59.41 -72.56 -13.32
CA PRO A 8 -59.78 -73.85 -13.88
C PRO A 8 -58.54 -74.56 -14.41
N GLU A 9 -58.05 -75.58 -13.72
CA GLU A 9 -57.32 -76.67 -14.38
C GLU A 9 -57.37 -77.91 -13.50
N THR A 10 -58.55 -78.53 -13.53
CA THR A 10 -58.78 -79.92 -13.15
C THR A 10 -58.85 -80.71 -14.45
N SER A 11 -57.75 -81.29 -14.91
CA SER A 11 -57.80 -82.49 -15.76
C SER A 11 -56.38 -82.99 -16.03
N LEU A 12 -55.85 -83.85 -15.14
CA LEU A 12 -54.83 -84.88 -15.44
C LEU A 12 -54.41 -85.53 -14.12
N ASN A 13 -55.34 -86.21 -13.45
CA ASN A 13 -54.96 -87.11 -12.34
C ASN A 13 -55.99 -88.22 -12.08
N SER A 14 -56.69 -88.68 -13.13
CA SER A 14 -57.72 -89.73 -13.00
C SER A 14 -57.24 -91.13 -13.43
N PHE A 15 -55.94 -91.45 -13.38
CA PHE A 15 -55.47 -92.77 -13.84
C PHE A 15 -54.50 -93.53 -12.91
N PHE A 16 -54.21 -93.04 -11.70
CA PHE A 16 -53.42 -93.82 -10.72
C PHE A 16 -54.04 -93.77 -9.32
N THR A 17 -55.30 -94.18 -9.21
CA THR A 17 -55.98 -94.43 -7.93
C THR A 17 -56.35 -95.90 -7.81
N THR A 18 -55.39 -96.74 -7.46
CA THR A 18 -55.59 -98.00 -6.75
C THR A 18 -54.25 -98.41 -6.17
N LEU A 19 -54.03 -98.13 -4.88
CA LEU A 19 -53.24 -98.94 -3.92
C LEU A 19 -52.84 -98.21 -2.62
N TYR A 20 -53.46 -97.10 -2.21
CA TYR A 20 -53.33 -96.59 -0.82
C TYR A 20 -54.60 -95.89 -0.32
N PRO A 21 -54.98 -96.04 0.98
CA PRO A 21 -56.14 -95.37 1.56
C PRO A 21 -55.91 -93.87 1.75
N ASN A 22 -56.91 -93.07 1.40
CA ASN A 22 -56.98 -91.63 1.62
C ASN A 22 -57.24 -91.35 3.12
N LEU A 23 -56.29 -90.69 3.81
CA LEU A 23 -56.40 -90.29 5.21
C LEU A 23 -56.61 -88.77 5.29
N SER A 24 -57.78 -88.31 4.87
CA SER A 24 -58.26 -86.95 5.12
C SER A 24 -58.86 -86.88 6.54
N ASP A 25 -58.53 -85.84 7.30
CA ASP A 25 -58.89 -85.59 8.72
C ASP A 25 -60.40 -85.47 9.03
N GLU A 26 -61.30 -85.87 8.13
CA GLU A 26 -62.75 -85.65 8.24
C GLU A 26 -63.55 -86.79 8.89
N ASN A 27 -62.91 -87.89 9.32
CA ASN A 27 -63.62 -89.01 9.95
C ASN A 27 -62.92 -89.55 11.21
N LEU A 28 -62.75 -88.72 12.25
CA LEU A 28 -62.43 -89.18 13.59
C LEU A 28 -63.54 -88.81 14.59
N PRO A 29 -64.09 -89.76 15.38
CA PRO A 29 -65.04 -89.47 16.44
C PRO A 29 -64.38 -88.63 17.55
N SER A 30 -65.00 -87.49 17.85
CA SER A 30 -64.67 -86.64 18.99
C SER A 30 -65.10 -87.30 20.29
N SER A 31 -64.17 -87.99 20.96
CA SER A 31 -64.09 -88.09 22.42
C SER A 31 -62.94 -89.01 22.84
N TYR A 32 -61.83 -88.45 23.30
CA TYR A 32 -60.89 -89.18 24.15
C TYR A 32 -60.41 -88.27 25.30
N SER A 33 -60.78 -88.67 26.51
CA SER A 33 -60.15 -88.28 27.78
C SER A 33 -58.79 -88.98 27.94
N PRO A 34 -57.88 -88.46 28.79
CA PRO A 34 -56.44 -88.63 28.65
C PRO A 34 -55.91 -89.99 29.09
N LEU A 35 -54.77 -90.36 28.50
CA LEU A 35 -54.00 -91.59 28.66
C LEU A 35 -53.82 -92.01 30.13
N GLU A 36 -54.33 -93.20 30.46
CA GLU A 36 -53.70 -94.07 31.46
C GLU A 36 -52.59 -94.88 30.79
N THR A 37 -51.43 -94.84 31.45
CA THR A 37 -50.21 -95.60 31.17
C THR A 37 -50.49 -97.10 31.21
N PHE A 38 -50.49 -97.75 30.04
CA PHE A 38 -50.31 -99.20 29.94
C PHE A 38 -48.92 -99.46 29.34
N GLU A 39 -47.94 -99.55 30.23
CA GLU A 39 -46.74 -100.36 30.01
C GLU A 39 -47.19 -101.81 29.83
N HIS A 40 -47.19 -102.36 28.62
CA HIS A 40 -47.12 -103.81 28.42
C HIS A 40 -46.18 -104.12 27.25
N SER A 41 -45.21 -104.96 27.59
CA SER A 41 -44.10 -105.47 26.77
C SER A 41 -44.57 -106.10 25.45
N PRO A 42 -44.00 -105.75 24.27
CA PRO A 42 -44.31 -106.43 23.03
C PRO A 42 -43.43 -107.68 22.92
N ASN A 43 -43.88 -108.78 23.52
CA ASN A 43 -43.30 -110.09 23.21
C ASN A 43 -43.98 -110.66 21.95
N THR A 44 -43.60 -110.12 20.80
CA THR A 44 -43.72 -110.81 19.50
C THR A 44 -42.46 -110.49 18.70
N THR A 45 -41.32 -110.85 19.29
CA THR A 45 -40.08 -110.99 18.55
C THR A 45 -40.33 -112.05 17.48
N ILE A 46 -40.52 -111.63 16.22
CA ILE A 46 -40.41 -112.53 15.07
C ILE A 46 -38.99 -113.07 15.17
N SER A 47 -38.86 -114.33 15.60
CA SER A 47 -37.59 -114.85 16.10
C SER A 47 -36.69 -115.42 14.99
N ASP A 48 -37.10 -115.32 13.72
CA ASP A 48 -36.27 -115.65 12.57
C ASP A 48 -35.32 -114.49 12.21
N PRO A 49 -33.99 -114.68 12.34
CA PRO A 49 -32.98 -113.69 11.93
C PRO A 49 -33.12 -113.24 10.47
N ALA A 50 -33.61 -114.11 9.58
CA ALA A 50 -33.79 -113.79 8.16
C ALA A 50 -34.94 -112.81 7.94
N VAL A 51 -36.06 -112.97 8.65
CA VAL A 51 -37.21 -112.05 8.59
C VAL A 51 -36.86 -110.69 9.18
N ASN A 52 -36.13 -110.64 10.30
CA ASN A 52 -35.65 -109.39 10.89
C ASN A 52 -34.62 -108.67 10.00
N THR A 53 -33.73 -109.42 9.35
CA THR A 53 -32.78 -108.85 8.38
C THR A 53 -33.50 -108.26 7.18
N ALA A 54 -34.49 -108.97 6.62
CA ALA A 54 -35.31 -108.47 5.51
C ALA A 54 -36.16 -107.25 5.91
N ARG A 55 -36.71 -107.22 7.14
CA ARG A 55 -37.40 -106.06 7.71
C ARG A 55 -36.50 -104.83 7.77
N ASN A 56 -35.30 -104.98 8.32
CA ASN A 56 -34.35 -103.87 8.48
C ASN A 56 -33.84 -103.38 7.12
N ASN A 57 -33.62 -104.28 6.16
CA ASN A 57 -33.26 -103.93 4.78
C ASN A 57 -34.40 -103.16 4.09
N PHE A 58 -35.66 -103.57 4.28
CA PHE A 58 -36.81 -102.84 3.78
C PHE A 58 -36.90 -101.44 4.39
N LEU A 59 -36.84 -101.32 5.73
CA LEU A 59 -36.93 -100.04 6.42
C LEU A 59 -35.81 -99.07 6.03
N THR A 60 -34.60 -99.57 5.81
CA THR A 60 -33.45 -98.76 5.38
C THR A 60 -33.65 -98.24 3.96
N ASN A 61 -34.07 -99.09 3.02
CA ASN A 61 -34.33 -98.69 1.64
C ASN A 61 -35.56 -97.78 1.52
N TRP A 62 -36.58 -98.02 2.33
CA TRP A 62 -37.76 -97.18 2.40
C TRP A 62 -37.43 -95.77 2.89
N LYS A 63 -36.59 -95.62 3.94
CA LYS A 63 -36.08 -94.31 4.38
C LYS A 63 -35.33 -93.58 3.27
N ALA A 64 -34.41 -94.27 2.58
CA ALA A 64 -33.68 -93.70 1.45
C ALA A 64 -34.63 -93.27 0.32
N SER A 65 -35.69 -94.05 0.05
CA SER A 65 -36.72 -93.72 -0.95
C SER A 65 -37.47 -92.44 -0.59
N VAL A 66 -37.81 -92.25 0.69
CA VAL A 66 -38.50 -91.04 1.20
C VAL A 66 -37.60 -89.80 1.17
N GLU A 67 -36.33 -89.94 1.54
CA GLU A 67 -35.35 -88.84 1.51
C GLU A 67 -35.10 -88.33 0.07
N ILE A 68 -34.99 -89.24 -0.90
CA ILE A 68 -34.84 -88.87 -2.31
C ILE A 68 -36.13 -88.21 -2.83
N GLU A 69 -37.30 -88.69 -2.44
CA GLU A 69 -38.60 -88.08 -2.80
C GLU A 69 -38.71 -86.64 -2.27
N SER A 70 -38.35 -86.41 -1.01
CA SER A 70 -38.36 -85.08 -0.39
C SER A 70 -37.36 -84.13 -1.06
N SER A 71 -36.18 -84.62 -1.40
CA SER A 71 -35.15 -83.84 -2.09
C SER A 71 -35.58 -83.47 -3.50
N TYR A 72 -36.17 -84.42 -4.25
CA TYR A 72 -36.75 -84.18 -5.56
C TYR A 72 -37.87 -83.12 -5.51
N LEU A 73 -38.81 -83.22 -4.57
CA LEU A 73 -39.90 -82.26 -4.42
C LEU A 73 -39.41 -80.85 -4.04
N THR A 74 -38.42 -80.75 -3.17
CA THR A 74 -37.83 -79.47 -2.74
C THR A 74 -37.16 -78.74 -3.91
N GLU A 75 -36.39 -79.47 -4.72
CA GLU A 75 -35.70 -78.90 -5.88
C GLU A 75 -36.66 -78.56 -7.03
N THR A 76 -37.69 -79.40 -7.25
CA THR A 76 -38.71 -79.16 -8.29
C THR A 76 -39.58 -77.95 -7.95
N SER A 77 -39.80 -77.68 -6.65
CA SER A 77 -40.60 -76.55 -6.16
C SER A 77 -39.86 -75.21 -6.12
N ARG A 78 -38.56 -75.16 -6.47
CA ARG A 78 -37.81 -73.90 -6.52
C ARG A 78 -38.29 -73.01 -7.67
N ALA A 79 -38.61 -71.75 -7.34
CA ALA A 79 -39.11 -70.75 -8.29
C ALA A 79 -38.11 -70.37 -9.41
N HIS A 80 -36.82 -70.64 -9.25
CA HIS A 80 -35.77 -70.30 -10.22
C HIS A 80 -34.94 -71.52 -10.58
N GLN A 81 -35.19 -72.10 -11.76
CA GLN A 81 -34.48 -73.28 -12.25
C GLN A 81 -33.30 -72.90 -13.17
N THR A 82 -32.10 -72.84 -12.59
CA THR A 82 -30.84 -72.71 -13.35
C THR A 82 -30.53 -74.00 -14.10
N SER A 83 -29.61 -73.95 -15.08
CA SER A 83 -29.17 -75.15 -15.83
C SER A 83 -28.56 -76.23 -14.92
N SER A 84 -27.91 -75.82 -13.82
CA SER A 84 -27.39 -76.71 -12.79
C SER A 84 -28.53 -77.39 -12.00
N VAL A 85 -29.55 -76.63 -11.59
CA VAL A 85 -30.72 -77.16 -10.87
C VAL A 85 -31.50 -78.15 -11.75
N ARG A 86 -31.65 -77.90 -13.05
CA ARG A 86 -32.30 -78.87 -13.97
C ARG A 86 -31.52 -80.18 -14.11
N LYS A 87 -30.18 -80.12 -14.17
CA LYS A 87 -29.34 -81.33 -14.18
C LYS A 87 -29.49 -82.12 -12.88
N LEU A 88 -29.56 -81.44 -11.75
CA LEU A 88 -29.78 -82.07 -10.44
C LEU A 88 -31.16 -82.73 -10.35
N ILE A 89 -32.23 -82.08 -10.84
CA ILE A 89 -33.58 -82.66 -10.87
C ILE A 89 -33.61 -83.95 -11.71
N LEU A 90 -32.97 -83.96 -12.89
CA LEU A 90 -32.89 -85.15 -13.74
C LEU A 90 -32.13 -86.30 -13.06
N GLN A 91 -31.05 -85.99 -12.34
CA GLN A 91 -30.30 -86.98 -11.55
C GLN A 91 -31.16 -87.56 -10.42
N LEU A 92 -31.85 -86.70 -9.67
CA LEU A 92 -32.76 -87.10 -8.59
C LEU A 92 -33.93 -87.94 -9.10
N GLU A 93 -34.45 -87.66 -10.30
CA GLU A 93 -35.53 -88.44 -10.91
C GLU A 93 -35.10 -89.88 -11.24
N GLU A 94 -33.88 -90.06 -11.77
CA GLU A 94 -33.32 -91.38 -12.07
C GLU A 94 -33.01 -92.16 -10.80
N GLU A 95 -32.41 -91.50 -9.79
CA GLU A 95 -32.16 -92.11 -8.49
C GLU A 95 -33.45 -92.48 -7.75
N LYS A 96 -34.51 -91.68 -7.89
CA LYS A 96 -35.85 -91.98 -7.38
C LYS A 96 -36.38 -93.27 -8.00
N LYS A 97 -36.39 -93.39 -9.33
CA LYS A 97 -36.90 -94.59 -10.03
C LYS A 97 -36.13 -95.85 -9.61
N LYS A 98 -34.81 -95.76 -9.51
CA LYS A 98 -33.93 -96.85 -9.08
C LYS A 98 -34.21 -97.28 -7.64
N THR A 99 -34.28 -96.32 -6.71
CA THR A 99 -34.49 -96.59 -5.28
C THR A 99 -35.89 -97.13 -4.98
N HIS A 100 -36.92 -96.62 -5.65
CA HIS A 100 -38.29 -97.16 -5.52
C HIS A 100 -38.38 -98.60 -6.02
N LYS A 101 -37.76 -98.92 -7.16
CA LYS A 101 -37.72 -100.29 -7.69
C LYS A 101 -37.01 -101.25 -6.73
N ALA A 102 -35.88 -100.83 -6.16
CA ALA A 102 -35.15 -101.62 -5.17
C ALA A 102 -35.99 -101.84 -3.89
N THR A 103 -36.64 -100.79 -3.39
CA THR A 103 -37.50 -100.86 -2.21
C THR A 103 -38.67 -101.81 -2.42
N ASN A 104 -39.33 -101.78 -3.58
CA ASN A 104 -40.44 -102.68 -3.89
C ASN A 104 -40.01 -104.15 -3.99
N ASN A 105 -38.84 -104.42 -4.55
CA ASN A 105 -38.28 -105.78 -4.60
C ASN A 105 -37.98 -106.33 -3.20
N ILE A 106 -37.42 -105.48 -2.32
CA ILE A 106 -37.11 -105.87 -0.93
C ILE A 106 -38.40 -106.05 -0.13
N LEU A 107 -39.44 -105.25 -0.38
CA LEU A 107 -40.76 -105.44 0.22
C LEU A 107 -41.36 -106.79 -0.16
N ASN A 108 -41.33 -107.15 -1.45
CA ASN A 108 -41.82 -108.45 -1.92
C ASN A 108 -41.04 -109.61 -1.27
N GLN A 109 -39.72 -109.46 -1.12
CA GLN A 109 -38.88 -110.45 -0.45
C GLN A 109 -39.18 -110.55 1.06
N TYR A 110 -39.41 -109.42 1.73
CA TYR A 110 -39.81 -109.38 3.13
C TYR A 110 -41.18 -110.03 3.35
N VAL A 111 -42.17 -109.71 2.51
CA VAL A 111 -43.51 -110.33 2.55
C VAL A 111 -43.41 -111.83 2.32
N TYR A 112 -42.64 -112.30 1.33
CA TYR A 112 -42.39 -113.72 1.11
C TYR A 112 -41.79 -114.41 2.34
N LEU A 113 -40.81 -113.78 3.00
CA LEU A 113 -40.16 -114.34 4.18
C LEU A 113 -41.08 -114.38 5.41
N ILE A 114 -41.92 -113.36 5.62
CA ILE A 114 -42.95 -113.39 6.68
C ILE A 114 -43.96 -114.51 6.43
N VAL A 115 -44.40 -114.69 5.18
CA VAL A 115 -45.34 -115.75 4.80
C VAL A 115 -44.69 -117.12 5.03
N LYS A 116 -43.42 -117.29 4.69
CA LYS A 116 -42.65 -118.51 4.92
C LYS A 116 -42.48 -118.82 6.41
N ASP A 117 -42.06 -117.85 7.22
CA ASP A 117 -41.82 -117.98 8.67
C ASP A 117 -43.12 -118.26 9.45
N LYS A 118 -44.23 -117.60 9.09
CA LYS A 118 -45.53 -117.82 9.76
C LYS A 118 -46.21 -119.14 9.38
N LEU A 119 -45.82 -119.79 8.28
CA LEU A 119 -46.34 -121.10 7.88
C LEU A 119 -45.57 -122.29 8.48
N GLU A 120 -44.58 -122.05 9.35
CA GLU A 120 -43.78 -123.11 10.00
C GLU A 120 -44.49 -123.88 11.14
N SER A 121 -45.80 -123.74 11.31
CA SER A 121 -46.59 -124.69 12.11
C SER A 121 -47.64 -125.43 11.28
N THR A 122 -47.22 -126.60 10.80
CA THR A 122 -48.04 -127.80 10.55
C THR A 122 -49.06 -127.76 9.41
N VAL A 123 -48.59 -127.49 8.18
CA VAL A 123 -49.23 -128.04 6.97
C VAL A 123 -48.14 -128.51 5.99
N THR A 124 -47.51 -129.65 6.27
CA THR A 124 -46.61 -130.28 5.28
C THR A 124 -47.44 -131.02 4.23
N PRO A 125 -46.95 -131.21 2.98
CA PRO A 125 -47.62 -132.06 1.99
C PRO A 125 -47.94 -133.45 2.54
N GLU A 126 -47.08 -133.95 3.44
CA GLU A 126 -47.23 -135.22 4.14
C GLU A 126 -48.39 -135.19 5.16
N THR A 127 -48.57 -134.08 5.88
CA THR A 127 -49.71 -133.88 6.81
C THR A 127 -51.02 -133.67 6.05
N ILE A 128 -51.01 -132.97 4.92
CA ILE A 128 -52.18 -132.90 4.01
C ILE A 128 -52.48 -134.29 3.47
N ARG A 129 -51.46 -135.05 3.05
CA ARG A 129 -51.61 -136.41 2.51
C ARG A 129 -52.14 -137.39 3.57
N GLU A 130 -51.62 -137.35 4.79
CA GLU A 130 -52.11 -138.15 5.92
C GLU A 130 -53.54 -137.75 6.32
N THR A 131 -53.84 -136.45 6.42
CA THR A 131 -55.16 -135.97 6.81
C THR A 131 -56.18 -136.25 5.71
N THR A 132 -55.79 -136.12 4.44
CA THR A 132 -56.60 -136.50 3.26
C THR A 132 -56.79 -138.02 3.18
N THR A 133 -55.78 -138.82 3.55
CA THR A 133 -55.87 -140.29 3.59
C THR A 133 -56.75 -140.76 4.75
N LYS A 134 -56.62 -140.14 5.93
CA LYS A 134 -57.51 -140.37 7.09
C LYS A 134 -58.94 -139.91 6.78
N LEU A 135 -59.14 -138.76 6.14
CA LEU A 135 -60.44 -138.30 5.65
C LEU A 135 -61.03 -139.27 4.61
N LYS A 136 -60.24 -139.74 3.63
CA LYS A 136 -60.68 -140.76 2.65
C LYS A 136 -61.10 -142.06 3.33
N ASN A 137 -60.29 -142.59 4.24
CA ASN A 137 -60.57 -143.83 4.95
C ASN A 137 -61.76 -143.69 5.90
N TYR A 138 -61.94 -142.52 6.51
CA TYR A 138 -63.07 -142.20 7.38
C TYR A 138 -64.37 -141.99 6.59
N ILE A 139 -64.31 -141.36 5.40
CA ILE A 139 -65.44 -141.26 4.46
C ILE A 139 -65.86 -142.65 3.92
N ILE A 140 -64.91 -143.56 3.69
CA ILE A 140 -65.19 -144.96 3.29
C ILE A 140 -65.83 -145.74 4.45
N TYR A 141 -65.40 -145.49 5.69
CA TYR A 141 -65.97 -146.09 6.90
C TYR A 141 -67.42 -145.61 7.17
N LEU A 142 -67.71 -144.35 6.86
CA LEU A 142 -68.96 -143.68 7.18
C LEU A 142 -70.05 -143.83 6.10
N LYS A 143 -70.27 -145.04 5.55
CA LYS A 143 -71.37 -145.36 4.61
C LYS A 143 -72.69 -144.63 4.94
N GLY A 144 -72.85 -143.42 4.41
CA GLY A 144 -74.07 -142.60 4.42
C GLY A 144 -74.71 -142.27 5.78
N ASP A 145 -73.98 -141.80 6.79
CA ASP A 145 -74.62 -141.17 7.97
C ASP A 145 -74.32 -139.67 8.10
N SER A 146 -75.37 -138.87 7.87
CA SER A 146 -75.40 -137.40 7.89
C SER A 146 -75.08 -136.76 9.25
N ASN A 147 -75.06 -137.53 10.36
CA ASN A 147 -74.66 -137.01 11.68
C ASN A 147 -73.13 -136.87 11.88
N SER A 148 -72.32 -137.31 10.91
CA SER A 148 -70.85 -137.31 10.97
C SER A 148 -70.15 -136.05 10.41
N VAL A 149 -70.91 -135.11 9.82
CA VAL A 149 -70.38 -133.90 9.15
C VAL A 149 -70.15 -132.72 10.13
N ASN A 150 -70.84 -132.72 11.27
CA ASN A 150 -70.86 -131.60 12.22
C ASN A 150 -69.48 -131.26 12.86
N PRO A 151 -68.63 -132.24 13.23
CA PRO A 151 -67.30 -131.95 13.79
C PRO A 151 -66.35 -131.27 12.79
N LEU A 152 -66.47 -131.60 11.49
CA LEU A 152 -65.65 -131.01 10.42
C LEU A 152 -66.00 -129.54 10.19
N VAL A 153 -67.29 -129.18 10.22
CA VAL A 153 -67.75 -127.79 10.11
C VAL A 153 -67.30 -126.96 11.32
N GLN A 154 -67.37 -127.52 12.54
CA GLN A 154 -66.87 -126.86 13.74
C GLN A 154 -65.35 -126.57 13.68
N GLN A 155 -64.54 -127.53 13.21
CA GLN A 155 -63.10 -127.28 13.07
C GLN A 155 -62.78 -126.20 12.03
N LEU A 156 -63.49 -126.17 10.90
CA LEU A 156 -63.30 -125.13 9.89
C LEU A 156 -63.72 -123.74 10.40
N GLN A 157 -64.80 -123.66 11.17
CA GLN A 157 -65.26 -122.43 11.82
C GLN A 157 -64.27 -121.92 12.88
N ILE A 158 -63.66 -122.83 13.66
CA ILE A 158 -62.61 -122.47 14.63
C ILE A 158 -61.37 -121.92 13.91
N VAL A 159 -60.92 -122.57 12.83
CA VAL A 159 -59.75 -122.11 12.05
C VAL A 159 -60.01 -120.73 11.43
N HIS A 160 -61.19 -120.52 10.83
CA HIS A 160 -61.56 -119.23 10.26
C HIS A 160 -61.73 -118.14 11.35
N GLY A 161 -62.27 -118.50 12.52
CA GLY A 161 -62.35 -117.62 13.68
C GLY A 161 -60.98 -117.13 14.14
N LYS A 162 -60.02 -118.05 14.31
CA LYS A 162 -58.63 -117.71 14.69
C LYS A 162 -57.91 -116.87 13.65
N GLN A 163 -58.12 -117.13 12.36
CA GLN A 163 -57.53 -116.31 11.29
C GLN A 163 -58.08 -114.87 11.30
N ARG A 164 -59.37 -114.71 11.58
CA ARG A 164 -60.00 -113.39 11.72
C ARG A 164 -59.49 -112.64 12.95
N GLU A 165 -59.33 -113.33 14.06
CA GLU A 165 -58.80 -112.79 15.32
C GLU A 165 -57.35 -112.32 15.14
N PHE A 166 -56.51 -113.15 14.52
CA PHE A 166 -55.14 -112.80 14.15
C PHE A 166 -55.05 -111.58 13.23
N ASN A 167 -55.89 -111.50 12.19
CA ASN A 167 -55.92 -110.34 11.31
C ASN A 167 -56.36 -109.07 12.04
N THR A 168 -57.29 -109.19 12.98
CA THR A 168 -57.78 -108.06 13.78
C THR A 168 -56.70 -107.56 14.74
N GLU A 169 -55.97 -108.47 15.40
CA GLU A 169 -54.83 -108.13 16.25
C GLU A 169 -53.69 -107.48 15.46
N LEU A 170 -53.35 -108.03 14.29
CA LEU A 170 -52.30 -107.48 13.43
C LEU A 170 -52.63 -106.06 12.96
N ILE A 171 -53.86 -105.81 12.52
CA ILE A 171 -54.32 -104.47 12.12
C ILE A 171 -54.25 -103.51 13.32
N THR A 172 -54.65 -103.97 14.51
CA THR A 172 -54.62 -103.15 15.73
C THR A 172 -53.19 -102.75 16.12
N VAL A 173 -52.25 -103.70 16.08
CA VAL A 173 -50.83 -103.43 16.37
C VAL A 173 -50.23 -102.45 15.36
N LEU A 174 -50.45 -102.67 14.05
CA LEU A 174 -49.93 -101.79 13.00
C LEU A 174 -50.50 -100.37 13.10
N THR A 175 -51.79 -100.23 13.43
CA THR A 175 -52.43 -98.92 13.62
C THR A 175 -51.86 -98.20 14.84
N ARG A 176 -51.63 -98.92 15.94
CA ARG A 176 -51.06 -98.36 17.16
C ARG A 176 -49.61 -97.91 16.96
N GLU A 177 -48.82 -98.67 16.19
CA GLU A 177 -47.44 -98.33 15.86
C GLU A 177 -47.36 -97.08 14.97
N ALA A 178 -48.23 -96.96 13.95
CA ALA A 178 -48.29 -95.78 13.08
C ALA A 178 -48.64 -94.49 13.85
N LEU A 179 -49.63 -94.54 14.74
CA LEU A 179 -50.03 -93.40 15.57
C LEU A 179 -48.91 -92.97 16.54
N SER A 180 -48.16 -93.92 17.10
CA SER A 180 -47.03 -93.64 17.99
C SER A 180 -45.89 -92.92 17.24
N GLN A 181 -45.57 -93.35 16.02
CA GLN A 181 -44.57 -92.68 15.18
C GLN A 181 -45.00 -91.26 14.78
N GLN A 182 -46.28 -91.05 14.47
CA GLN A 182 -46.82 -89.74 14.12
C GLN A 182 -46.78 -88.76 15.31
N ALA A 183 -47.05 -89.23 16.52
CA ALA A 183 -46.93 -88.43 17.74
C ALA A 183 -45.48 -88.01 18.02
N GLY A 184 -44.51 -88.91 17.80
CA GLY A 184 -43.09 -88.61 17.89
C GLY A 184 -42.64 -87.51 16.91
N LEU A 185 -43.06 -87.60 15.65
CA LEU A 185 -42.73 -86.61 14.63
C LEU A 185 -43.35 -85.24 14.90
N ARG A 186 -44.61 -85.18 15.37
CA ARG A 186 -45.27 -83.91 15.76
C ARG A 186 -44.56 -83.22 16.93
N LYS A 187 -44.05 -83.98 17.90
CA LYS A 187 -43.27 -83.44 19.01
C LYS A 187 -41.96 -82.81 18.52
N SER A 188 -41.21 -83.52 17.68
CA SER A 188 -39.97 -82.99 17.08
C SER A 188 -40.21 -81.76 16.20
N HIS A 189 -41.29 -81.73 15.41
CA HIS A 189 -41.63 -80.57 14.59
C HIS A 189 -41.92 -79.31 15.43
N THR A 190 -42.62 -79.46 16.55
CA THR A 190 -42.94 -78.35 17.46
C THR A 190 -41.68 -77.79 18.14
N GLU A 191 -40.73 -78.66 18.49
CA GLU A 191 -39.43 -78.24 19.04
C GLU A 191 -38.59 -77.45 18.03
N LEU A 192 -38.55 -77.91 16.77
CA LEU A 192 -37.85 -77.22 15.68
C LEU A 192 -38.43 -75.83 15.38
N ILE A 193 -39.76 -75.65 15.46
CA ILE A 193 -40.39 -74.33 15.29
C ILE A 193 -39.93 -73.36 16.39
N LYS A 194 -39.90 -73.80 17.64
CA LYS A 194 -39.44 -72.96 18.77
C LYS A 194 -37.97 -72.60 18.64
N GLU A 195 -37.14 -73.50 18.13
CA GLU A 195 -35.73 -73.25 17.89
C GLU A 195 -35.53 -72.24 16.76
N LYS A 196 -36.27 -72.36 15.66
CA LYS A 196 -36.30 -71.39 14.57
C LYS A 196 -36.69 -69.99 15.07
N GLU A 197 -37.75 -69.86 15.86
CA GLU A 197 -38.17 -68.56 16.42
C GLU A 197 -37.10 -67.92 17.32
N LYS A 198 -36.35 -68.74 18.09
CA LYS A 198 -35.21 -68.26 18.89
C LYS A 198 -34.07 -67.75 18.01
N VAL A 199 -33.77 -68.45 16.92
CA VAL A 199 -32.73 -68.05 15.96
C VAL A 199 -33.13 -66.76 15.25
N ASP A 200 -34.38 -66.62 14.80
CA ASP A 200 -34.87 -65.40 14.14
C ASP A 200 -34.79 -64.18 15.05
N LYS A 201 -35.12 -64.32 16.34
CA LYS A 201 -34.96 -63.24 17.33
C LYS A 201 -33.50 -62.85 17.51
N LYS A 202 -32.59 -63.82 17.57
CA LYS A 202 -31.14 -63.56 17.68
C LYS A 202 -30.60 -62.89 16.41
N TRP A 203 -31.05 -63.32 15.23
CA TRP A 203 -30.68 -62.73 13.95
C TRP A 203 -31.09 -61.26 13.87
N LYS A 204 -32.36 -60.94 14.15
CA LYS A 204 -32.85 -59.55 14.14
C LYS A 204 -32.07 -58.66 15.12
N ALA A 205 -31.76 -59.16 16.31
CA ALA A 205 -30.96 -58.41 17.28
C ALA A 205 -29.52 -58.17 16.80
N ALA A 206 -28.93 -59.12 16.07
CA ALA A 206 -27.61 -58.96 15.48
C ALA A 206 -27.61 -57.99 14.29
N GLU A 207 -28.67 -58.03 13.48
CA GLU A 207 -28.86 -57.13 12.34
C GLU A 207 -28.99 -55.66 12.78
N GLU A 208 -29.76 -55.38 13.82
CA GLU A 208 -29.90 -54.01 14.34
C GLU A 208 -28.57 -53.49 14.92
N LYS A 209 -27.81 -54.33 15.63
CA LYS A 209 -26.46 -53.97 16.11
C LYS A 209 -25.49 -53.67 14.97
N LEU A 210 -25.55 -54.41 13.88
CA LEU A 210 -24.73 -54.15 12.69
C LEU A 210 -25.08 -52.82 12.02
N LYS A 211 -26.37 -52.46 12.01
CA LYS A 211 -26.84 -51.18 11.48
C LYS A 211 -26.33 -50.01 12.32
N GLU A 212 -26.41 -50.11 13.65
CA GLU A 212 -25.90 -49.11 14.58
C GLU A 212 -24.38 -48.93 14.43
N GLN A 213 -23.62 -50.03 14.35
CA GLN A 213 -22.17 -49.98 14.09
C GLN A 213 -21.83 -49.30 12.75
N ARG A 214 -22.62 -49.55 11.70
CA ARG A 214 -22.42 -48.93 10.39
C ARG A 214 -22.69 -47.43 10.43
N GLU A 215 -23.64 -46.98 11.24
CA GLU A 215 -23.94 -45.57 11.45
C GLU A 215 -22.82 -44.85 12.22
N ASP A 216 -22.25 -45.50 13.23
CA ASP A 216 -21.09 -44.97 13.95
C ASP A 216 -19.82 -44.90 13.09
N ILE A 217 -19.60 -45.88 12.21
CA ILE A 217 -18.51 -45.81 11.20
C ILE A 217 -18.71 -44.62 10.26
N ASN A 218 -19.94 -44.36 9.82
CA ASN A 218 -20.24 -43.19 8.98
C ASN A 218 -19.96 -41.86 9.72
N LYS A 219 -20.34 -41.76 11.00
CA LYS A 219 -20.02 -40.57 11.83
C LYS A 219 -18.51 -40.41 11.99
N LEU A 220 -17.77 -41.49 12.18
CA LEU A 220 -16.30 -41.48 12.29
C LEU A 220 -15.65 -40.99 10.99
N ASP A 221 -16.13 -41.44 9.82
CA ASP A 221 -15.63 -40.97 8.52
C ASP A 221 -15.93 -39.49 8.28
N GLN A 222 -17.10 -38.99 8.71
CA GLN A 222 -17.43 -37.56 8.66
C GLN A 222 -16.50 -36.75 9.57
N LEU A 223 -16.25 -37.21 10.80
CA LEU A 223 -15.30 -36.57 11.71
C LEU A 223 -13.88 -36.56 11.13
N LYS A 224 -13.44 -37.66 10.50
CA LYS A 224 -12.13 -37.74 9.85
C LYS A 224 -12.00 -36.74 8.71
N LYS A 225 -13.03 -36.60 7.86
CA LYS A 225 -13.08 -35.58 6.80
C LYS A 225 -13.02 -34.17 7.40
N GLY A 226 -13.81 -33.89 8.43
CA GLY A 226 -13.78 -32.61 9.14
C GLY A 226 -12.39 -32.30 9.72
N ASN A 227 -11.71 -33.31 10.28
CA ASN A 227 -10.38 -33.13 10.85
C ASN A 227 -9.32 -32.82 9.79
N VAL A 228 -9.40 -33.43 8.60
CA VAL A 228 -8.52 -33.08 7.47
C VAL A 228 -8.73 -31.63 7.03
N THR A 229 -9.98 -31.17 6.95
CA THR A 229 -10.29 -29.77 6.63
C THR A 229 -9.74 -28.82 7.69
N ASN A 230 -9.90 -29.16 8.98
CA ASN A 230 -9.38 -28.35 10.08
C ASN A 230 -7.84 -28.27 10.07
N LEU A 231 -7.15 -29.38 9.76
CA LEU A 231 -5.69 -29.37 9.62
C LEU A 231 -5.24 -28.46 8.49
N LYS A 232 -5.96 -28.43 7.36
CA LYS A 232 -5.65 -27.52 6.26
C LYS A 232 -5.87 -26.05 6.66
N LEU A 233 -6.98 -25.75 7.34
CA LEU A 233 -7.25 -24.41 7.86
C LEU A 233 -6.20 -23.95 8.90
N LEU A 234 -5.69 -24.89 9.71
CA LEU A 234 -4.64 -24.62 10.66
C LEU A 234 -3.32 -24.25 9.95
N ASP A 235 -2.96 -25.00 8.90
CA ASP A 235 -1.78 -24.73 8.09
C ASP A 235 -1.89 -23.37 7.35
N ASP A 236 -3.04 -23.09 6.75
CA ASP A 236 -3.34 -21.79 6.12
C ASP A 236 -3.23 -20.64 7.15
N SER A 237 -3.73 -20.85 8.38
CA SER A 237 -3.64 -19.87 9.46
C SER A 237 -2.19 -19.65 9.92
N GLN A 238 -1.39 -20.72 10.01
CA GLN A 238 0.03 -20.66 10.36
C GLN A 238 0.81 -19.82 9.32
N ASN A 239 0.61 -20.10 8.03
CA ASN A 239 1.21 -19.34 6.93
C ASN A 239 0.82 -17.85 6.97
N HIS A 240 -0.44 -17.56 7.32
CA HIS A 240 -0.90 -16.18 7.49
C HIS A 240 -0.21 -15.48 8.66
N VAL A 241 -0.03 -16.15 9.79
CA VAL A 241 0.70 -15.63 10.95
C VAL A 241 2.16 -15.31 10.60
N GLU A 242 2.84 -16.20 9.87
CA GLU A 242 4.22 -15.96 9.42
C GLU A 242 4.32 -14.72 8.51
N THR A 243 3.34 -14.55 7.61
CA THR A 243 3.25 -13.37 6.74
C THR A 243 3.07 -12.08 7.56
N LEU A 244 2.18 -12.09 8.55
CA LEU A 244 1.95 -10.94 9.44
C LEU A 244 3.19 -10.61 10.28
N GLN A 245 3.91 -11.63 10.77
CA GLN A 245 5.17 -11.42 11.50
C GLN A 245 6.25 -10.79 10.62
N GLN A 246 6.32 -11.18 9.34
CA GLN A 246 7.25 -10.58 8.40
C GLN A 246 6.91 -9.11 8.13
N GLN A 247 5.63 -8.80 7.90
CA GLN A 247 5.16 -7.43 7.72
C GLN A 247 5.42 -6.56 8.96
N LEU A 248 5.27 -7.13 10.16
CA LEU A 248 5.58 -6.43 11.41
C LEU A 248 7.07 -6.06 11.49
N ARG A 249 7.97 -7.01 11.18
CA ARG A 249 9.42 -6.74 11.16
C ARG A 249 9.80 -5.66 10.14
N GLU A 250 9.19 -5.68 8.95
CA GLU A 250 9.41 -4.66 7.94
C GLU A 250 8.94 -3.28 8.41
N ALA A 251 7.76 -3.20 9.04
CA ALA A 251 7.24 -1.97 9.62
C ALA A 251 8.13 -1.43 10.76
N GLU A 252 8.66 -2.30 11.62
CA GLU A 252 9.60 -1.93 12.69
C GLU A 252 10.91 -1.35 12.13
N ASN A 253 11.43 -1.96 11.05
CA ASN A 253 12.62 -1.44 10.36
C ASN A 253 12.35 -0.07 9.74
N TYR A 254 11.24 0.09 9.00
CA TYR A 254 10.86 1.40 8.44
C TYR A 254 10.68 2.47 9.51
N ASN A 255 10.11 2.11 10.66
CA ASN A 255 9.96 3.03 11.79
C ASN A 255 11.31 3.43 12.38
N THR A 256 12.27 2.50 12.45
CA THR A 256 13.64 2.77 12.93
C THR A 256 14.37 3.72 11.99
N ASP A 257 14.33 3.45 10.68
CA ASP A 257 14.92 4.31 9.66
C ASP A 257 14.28 5.70 9.65
N GLY A 258 12.95 5.76 9.75
CA GLY A 258 12.19 7.01 9.86
C GLY A 258 12.61 7.84 11.07
N ASN A 259 12.76 7.22 12.24
CA ASN A 259 13.23 7.90 13.45
C ASN A 259 14.65 8.43 13.31
N GLN A 260 15.55 7.70 12.64
CA GLN A 260 16.91 8.18 12.38
C GLN A 260 16.90 9.40 11.46
N ILE A 261 16.08 9.39 10.40
CA ILE A 261 15.93 10.54 9.49
C ILE A 261 15.40 11.76 10.25
N VAL A 262 14.41 11.59 11.13
CA VAL A 262 13.87 12.69 11.95
C VAL A 262 14.98 13.30 12.80
N LYS A 263 15.80 12.47 13.46
CA LYS A 263 16.92 12.94 14.29
C LYS A 263 17.96 13.72 13.47
N ASP A 264 18.32 13.23 12.28
CA ASP A 264 19.26 13.92 11.40
C ASP A 264 18.71 15.28 10.91
N LEU A 265 17.39 15.36 10.67
CA LEU A 265 16.73 16.62 10.30
C LEU A 265 16.67 17.61 11.47
N GLU A 266 16.39 17.15 12.69
CA GLU A 266 16.42 17.99 13.89
C GLU A 266 17.80 18.59 14.12
N GLU A 267 18.87 17.81 13.91
CA GLU A 267 20.24 18.30 14.04
C GLU A 267 20.57 19.36 12.97
N LYS A 268 20.16 19.14 11.71
CA LYS A 268 20.31 20.14 10.64
C LYS A 268 19.55 21.43 10.93
N ILE A 269 18.31 21.35 11.44
CA ILE A 269 17.51 22.52 11.83
C ILE A 269 18.27 23.33 12.88
N LYS A 270 18.81 22.67 13.90
CA LYS A 270 19.57 23.33 14.97
C LYS A 270 20.81 24.06 14.44
N ILE A 271 21.52 23.49 13.46
CA ILE A 271 22.65 24.15 12.80
C ILE A 271 22.16 25.39 12.06
N LEU A 272 21.12 25.26 11.23
CA LEU A 272 20.56 26.38 10.45
C LEU A 272 20.05 27.52 11.34
N GLU A 273 19.43 27.21 12.48
CA GLU A 273 18.99 28.21 13.47
C GLU A 273 20.18 29.01 14.02
N SER A 274 21.31 28.34 14.30
CA SER A 274 22.54 29.00 14.77
C SER A 274 23.20 29.88 13.70
N GLU A 275 23.18 29.42 12.44
CA GLU A 275 23.69 30.18 11.29
C GLU A 275 22.82 31.41 11.04
N HIS A 276 21.48 31.27 11.12
CA HIS A 276 20.55 32.38 10.99
C HIS A 276 20.77 33.45 12.07
N ALA A 277 20.91 33.04 13.33
CA ALA A 277 21.19 33.96 14.43
C ALA A 277 22.51 34.73 14.22
N THR A 278 23.54 34.06 13.71
CA THR A 278 24.82 34.69 13.37
C THR A 278 24.69 35.68 12.21
N ALA A 279 23.94 35.32 11.17
CA ALA A 279 23.68 36.20 10.03
C ALA A 279 22.88 37.44 10.44
N GLU A 280 21.90 37.29 11.34
CA GLU A 280 21.11 38.38 11.89
C GLU A 280 21.98 39.35 12.72
N ASP A 281 22.89 38.84 13.55
CA ASP A 281 23.83 39.69 14.29
C ASP A 281 24.75 40.47 13.33
N ASN A 282 25.30 39.80 12.31
CA ASN A 282 26.12 40.45 11.29
C ASN A 282 25.35 41.56 10.54
N ALA A 283 24.09 41.32 10.18
CA ALA A 283 23.25 42.32 9.54
C ALA A 283 23.02 43.54 10.45
N ASN A 284 22.79 43.31 11.74
CA ASN A 284 22.64 44.37 12.73
C ASN A 284 23.93 45.18 12.92
N GLN A 285 25.10 44.53 12.92
CA GLN A 285 26.41 45.20 12.97
C GLN A 285 26.66 46.05 11.72
N LEU A 286 26.39 45.52 10.53
CA LEU A 286 26.52 46.26 9.27
C LEU A 286 25.60 47.48 9.22
N LYS A 287 24.36 47.35 9.70
CA LYS A 287 23.42 48.48 9.78
C LYS A 287 23.95 49.59 10.69
N LYS A 288 24.47 49.25 11.88
CA LYS A 288 25.12 50.23 12.78
C LYS A 288 26.32 50.90 12.12
N ALA A 289 27.15 50.14 11.40
CA ALA A 289 28.31 50.68 10.70
C ALA A 289 27.90 51.65 9.57
N LEU A 290 26.83 51.32 8.83
CA LEU A 290 26.26 52.19 7.80
C LEU A 290 25.74 53.50 8.40
N ASP A 291 24.94 53.44 9.47
CA ASP A 291 24.42 54.64 10.15
C ASP A 291 25.55 55.58 10.62
N ILE A 292 26.67 55.02 11.09
CA ILE A 292 27.86 55.80 11.48
C ILE A 292 28.50 56.48 10.26
N LYS A 293 28.63 55.76 9.15
CA LYS A 293 29.22 56.29 7.91
C LYS A 293 28.35 57.39 7.30
N GLU A 294 27.03 57.23 7.29
CA GLU A 294 26.09 58.26 6.84
C GLU A 294 26.21 59.54 7.66
N LYS A 295 26.30 59.42 9.00
CA LYS A 295 26.55 60.58 9.88
C LYS A 295 27.89 61.25 9.59
N HIS A 296 28.95 60.50 9.34
CA HIS A 296 30.24 61.07 8.98
C HIS A 296 30.21 61.80 7.64
N ILE A 297 29.50 61.26 6.63
CA ILE A 297 29.32 61.92 5.33
C ILE A 297 28.61 63.26 5.52
N LEU A 298 27.50 63.29 6.27
CA LEU A 298 26.77 64.53 6.59
C LEU A 298 27.66 65.60 7.23
N VAL A 299 28.54 65.21 8.16
CA VAL A 299 29.49 66.13 8.80
C VAL A 299 30.50 66.66 7.78
N ILE A 300 31.05 65.81 6.91
CA ILE A 300 32.00 66.22 5.86
C ILE A 300 31.33 67.16 4.86
N GLU A 301 30.12 66.86 4.43
CA GLU A 301 29.34 67.71 3.52
C GLU A 301 29.06 69.08 4.13
N THR A 302 28.64 69.11 5.40
CA THR A 302 28.39 70.37 6.14
C THR A 302 29.66 71.22 6.24
N ASN A 303 30.77 70.63 6.69
CA ASN A 303 32.05 71.33 6.82
C ASN A 303 32.56 71.83 5.46
N SER A 304 32.39 71.04 4.40
CA SER A 304 32.82 71.41 3.05
C SER A 304 31.96 72.54 2.49
N LEU A 305 30.65 72.55 2.78
CA LEU A 305 29.75 73.65 2.40
C LEU A 305 30.12 74.94 3.14
N GLU A 306 30.38 74.87 4.45
CA GLU A 306 30.82 76.03 5.25
C GLU A 306 32.16 76.59 4.76
N ALA A 307 33.13 75.72 4.46
CA ALA A 307 34.42 76.13 3.89
C ALA A 307 34.23 76.81 2.53
N ASN A 308 33.39 76.27 1.65
CA ASN A 308 33.09 76.88 0.36
C ASN A 308 32.42 78.25 0.49
N ASN A 309 31.47 78.41 1.42
CA ASN A 309 30.82 79.70 1.67
C ASN A 309 31.83 80.75 2.18
N THR A 310 32.79 80.32 3.01
CA THR A 310 33.87 81.19 3.51
C THR A 310 34.77 81.63 2.35
N LEU A 311 35.21 80.68 1.51
CA LEU A 311 36.04 80.97 0.35
C LEU A 311 35.34 81.89 -0.67
N GLU A 312 34.04 81.71 -0.91
CA GLU A 312 33.30 82.61 -1.80
C GLU A 312 33.22 84.03 -1.22
N SER A 313 33.02 84.16 0.09
CA SER A 313 33.02 85.46 0.77
C SER A 313 34.39 86.15 0.68
N GLU A 314 35.48 85.41 0.90
CA GLU A 314 36.86 85.92 0.75
C GLU A 314 37.16 86.32 -0.70
N LYS A 315 36.69 85.54 -1.67
CA LYS A 315 36.82 85.86 -3.10
C LYS A 315 36.08 87.15 -3.46
N GLU A 316 34.85 87.33 -3.00
CA GLU A 316 34.09 88.57 -3.20
C GLU A 316 34.81 89.78 -2.59
N GLU A 317 35.39 89.63 -1.40
CA GLU A 317 36.19 90.69 -0.76
C GLU A 317 37.42 91.05 -1.60
N LEU A 318 38.17 90.04 -2.08
CA LEU A 318 39.33 90.24 -2.93
C LEU A 318 38.98 90.91 -4.27
N GLU A 319 37.86 90.54 -4.90
CA GLU A 319 37.37 91.18 -6.13
C GLU A 319 37.00 92.66 -5.91
N ASN A 320 36.35 92.96 -4.77
CA ASN A 320 36.05 94.33 -4.37
C ASN A 320 37.33 95.15 -4.14
N ASN A 321 38.31 94.58 -3.43
CA ASN A 321 39.61 95.21 -3.19
C ASN A 321 40.39 95.43 -4.48
N LEU A 322 40.37 94.47 -5.42
CA LEU A 322 40.99 94.60 -6.74
C LEU A 322 40.35 95.76 -7.52
N THR A 323 39.02 95.82 -7.54
CA THR A 323 38.26 96.89 -8.21
C THR A 323 38.58 98.26 -7.60
N ALA A 324 38.66 98.35 -6.26
CA ALA A 324 39.06 99.57 -5.57
C ALA A 324 40.50 99.98 -5.93
N GLY A 325 41.43 99.02 -5.94
CA GLY A 325 42.82 99.24 -6.35
C GLY A 325 42.94 99.72 -7.79
N GLN A 326 42.17 99.15 -8.72
CA GLN A 326 42.12 99.61 -10.12
C GLN A 326 41.65 101.07 -10.24
N LYS A 327 40.59 101.46 -9.53
CA LYS A 327 40.11 102.86 -9.50
C LYS A 327 41.16 103.81 -8.92
N GLN A 328 41.89 103.38 -7.89
CA GLN A 328 42.97 104.18 -7.31
C GLN A 328 44.12 104.37 -8.30
N ILE A 329 44.51 103.32 -9.04
CA ILE A 329 45.52 103.40 -10.10
C ILE A 329 45.07 104.36 -11.21
N GLU A 330 43.82 104.29 -11.65
CA GLU A 330 43.26 105.21 -12.66
C GLU A 330 43.31 106.67 -12.20
N THR A 331 42.98 106.92 -10.93
CA THR A 331 43.06 108.24 -10.30
C THR A 331 44.51 108.75 -10.27
N LEU A 332 45.45 107.91 -9.80
CA LEU A 332 46.87 108.27 -9.76
C LEU A 332 47.44 108.51 -11.16
N ASN A 333 47.08 107.72 -12.15
CA ASN A 333 47.51 107.93 -13.54
C ASN A 333 46.99 109.25 -14.11
N SER A 334 45.75 109.63 -13.77
CA SER A 334 45.19 110.93 -14.13
C SER A 334 45.97 112.08 -13.49
N GLN A 335 46.32 111.95 -12.20
CA GLN A 335 47.16 112.93 -11.50
C GLN A 335 48.57 113.04 -12.09
N ILE A 336 49.22 111.91 -12.41
CA ILE A 336 50.54 111.89 -13.07
C ILE A 336 50.47 112.62 -14.41
N THR A 337 49.40 112.42 -15.17
CA THR A 337 49.20 113.09 -16.47
C THR A 337 49.05 114.60 -16.29
N ALA A 338 48.27 115.05 -15.29
CA ALA A 338 48.13 116.46 -14.94
C ALA A 338 49.45 117.09 -14.51
N LEU A 339 50.21 116.43 -13.62
CA LEU A 339 51.52 116.92 -13.15
C LEU A 339 52.55 116.98 -14.28
N LYS A 340 52.54 116.03 -15.23
CA LYS A 340 53.39 116.09 -16.43
C LYS A 340 53.08 117.31 -17.28
N LEU A 341 51.79 117.62 -17.49
CA LEU A 341 51.35 118.80 -18.23
C LEU A 341 51.78 120.08 -17.52
N GLU A 342 51.58 120.17 -16.21
CA GLU A 342 51.99 121.31 -15.39
C GLU A 342 53.51 121.54 -15.42
N ASN A 343 54.30 120.48 -15.32
CA ASN A 343 55.76 120.56 -15.44
C ASN A 343 56.18 121.08 -16.83
N GLU A 344 55.54 120.61 -17.90
CA GLU A 344 55.84 121.06 -19.25
C GLU A 344 55.49 122.54 -19.46
N LEU A 345 54.33 122.98 -18.94
CA LEU A 345 53.96 124.41 -18.90
C LEU A 345 54.97 125.23 -18.08
N GLY A 346 55.41 124.71 -16.93
CA GLY A 346 56.43 125.33 -16.09
C GLY A 346 57.76 125.52 -16.82
N LYS A 347 58.23 124.51 -17.57
CA LYS A 347 59.43 124.64 -18.41
C LYS A 347 59.27 125.71 -19.49
N GLN A 348 58.13 125.74 -20.18
CA GLN A 348 57.84 126.77 -21.19
C GLN A 348 57.89 128.17 -20.60
N LEU A 349 57.29 128.36 -19.41
CA LEU A 349 57.31 129.64 -18.70
C LEU A 349 58.74 130.06 -18.32
N ILE A 350 59.56 129.13 -17.82
CA ILE A 350 60.98 129.38 -17.52
C ILE A 350 61.74 129.81 -18.79
N THR A 351 61.50 129.17 -19.93
CA THR A 351 62.10 129.56 -21.21
C THR A 351 61.69 130.98 -21.60
N GLN A 352 60.40 131.33 -21.51
CA GLN A 352 59.91 132.68 -21.82
C GLN A 352 60.48 133.75 -20.88
N ILE A 353 60.54 133.46 -19.57
CA ILE A 353 61.16 134.35 -18.58
C ILE A 353 62.65 134.56 -18.90
N THR A 354 63.37 133.49 -19.25
CA THR A 354 64.81 133.56 -19.59
C THR A 354 65.04 134.40 -20.84
N GLN A 355 64.24 134.21 -21.89
CA GLN A 355 64.29 135.04 -23.10
C GLN A 355 64.01 136.52 -22.80
N THR A 356 62.97 136.79 -21.99
CA THR A 356 62.59 138.15 -21.58
C THR A 356 63.69 138.80 -20.74
N LYS A 357 64.29 138.07 -19.81
CA LYS A 357 65.43 138.51 -18.99
C LYS A 357 66.62 138.87 -19.88
N ASN A 358 67.01 138.01 -20.82
CA ASN A 358 68.14 138.25 -21.72
C ASN A 358 67.90 139.46 -22.62
N LYS A 359 66.67 139.62 -23.15
CA LYS A 359 66.30 140.79 -23.96
C LYS A 359 66.35 142.08 -23.13
N THR A 360 65.82 142.05 -21.92
CA THR A 360 65.86 143.20 -20.99
C THR A 360 67.29 143.56 -20.63
N HIS A 361 68.13 142.57 -20.33
CA HIS A 361 69.54 142.78 -20.04
C HIS A 361 70.31 143.36 -21.24
N SER A 362 70.08 142.84 -22.46
CA SER A 362 70.64 143.39 -23.69
C SER A 362 70.25 144.86 -23.86
N ASN A 363 68.97 145.20 -23.70
CA ASN A 363 68.49 146.58 -23.78
C ASN A 363 69.15 147.48 -22.72
N TYR A 364 69.30 146.98 -21.49
CA TYR A 364 70.00 147.69 -20.41
C TYR A 364 71.48 147.96 -20.76
N VAL A 365 72.20 146.97 -21.28
CA VAL A 365 73.61 147.13 -21.70
C VAL A 365 73.72 148.15 -22.83
N THR A 366 72.83 148.09 -23.83
CA THR A 366 72.77 149.07 -24.92
C THR A 366 72.52 150.48 -24.38
N ALA A 367 71.54 150.66 -23.50
CA ALA A 367 71.25 151.95 -22.88
C ALA A 367 72.45 152.47 -22.07
N THR A 368 73.11 151.61 -21.30
CA THR A 368 74.31 151.97 -20.52
C THR A 368 75.47 152.43 -21.41
N LEU A 369 75.72 151.73 -22.53
CA LEU A 369 76.74 152.14 -23.50
C LEU A 369 76.40 153.49 -24.14
N GLN A 370 75.12 153.74 -24.41
CA GLN A 370 74.67 155.00 -25.00
C GLN A 370 74.77 156.17 -24.02
N ILE A 371 74.48 155.93 -22.73
CA ILE A 371 74.72 156.91 -21.66
C ILE A 371 76.20 157.26 -21.57
N LYS A 372 77.10 156.27 -21.56
CA LYS A 372 78.56 156.53 -21.57
C LYS A 372 79.00 157.37 -22.75
N LYS A 373 78.46 157.08 -23.94
CA LYS A 373 78.74 157.88 -25.14
C LYS A 373 78.30 159.34 -24.98
N TYR A 374 77.12 159.58 -24.39
CA TYR A 374 76.67 160.95 -24.09
C TYR A 374 77.50 161.61 -22.98
N GLU A 375 77.97 160.86 -21.98
CA GLU A 375 78.88 161.39 -20.95
C GLU A 375 80.22 161.85 -21.56
N GLU A 376 80.81 161.08 -22.47
CA GLU A 376 82.01 161.47 -23.23
C GLU A 376 81.75 162.73 -24.08
N GLU A 377 80.63 162.79 -24.80
CA GLU A 377 80.23 163.95 -25.61
C GLU A 377 80.03 165.21 -24.75
N ILE A 378 79.49 165.07 -23.53
CA ILE A 378 79.37 166.18 -22.56
C ILE A 378 80.74 166.65 -22.07
N ILE A 379 81.69 165.74 -21.82
CA ILE A 379 83.05 166.10 -21.39
C ILE A 379 83.76 166.90 -22.49
N ASP A 380 83.64 166.47 -23.75
CA ASP A 380 84.21 167.20 -24.89
C ASP A 380 83.58 168.59 -25.03
N LEU A 381 82.25 168.69 -24.98
CA LEU A 381 81.54 169.99 -24.99
C LEU A 381 81.94 170.90 -23.82
N LYS A 382 82.25 170.32 -22.65
CA LYS A 382 82.70 171.07 -21.47
C LYS A 382 84.11 171.62 -21.67
N ASN A 383 85.03 170.84 -22.26
CA ASN A 383 86.36 171.31 -22.64
C ASN A 383 86.29 172.42 -23.69
N ASP A 384 85.44 172.26 -24.71
CA ASP A 384 85.21 173.30 -25.72
C ASP A 384 84.68 174.60 -25.09
N LYS A 385 83.75 174.48 -24.13
CA LYS A 385 83.24 175.61 -23.36
C LYS A 385 84.35 176.31 -22.57
N GLU A 386 85.20 175.56 -21.86
CA GLU A 386 86.31 176.12 -21.08
C GLU A 386 87.35 176.83 -21.97
N GLN A 387 87.64 176.29 -23.16
CA GLN A 387 88.46 176.99 -24.15
C GLN A 387 87.83 178.30 -24.61
N LEU A 388 86.52 178.31 -24.88
CA LEU A 388 85.79 179.52 -25.25
C LEU A 388 85.77 180.56 -24.12
N GLU A 389 85.54 180.14 -22.87
CA GLU A 389 85.58 181.02 -21.68
C GLU A 389 86.98 181.64 -21.50
N ASN A 390 88.05 180.86 -21.65
CA ASN A 390 89.42 181.39 -21.61
C ASN A 390 89.72 182.38 -22.75
N ARG A 391 89.13 182.16 -23.93
CA ARG A 391 89.26 183.07 -25.08
C ARG A 391 88.46 184.36 -24.87
N ILE A 392 87.30 184.29 -24.24
CA ILE A 392 86.51 185.46 -23.82
C ILE A 392 87.27 186.26 -22.76
N SER A 393 87.79 185.62 -21.71
CA SER A 393 88.58 186.27 -20.66
C SER A 393 89.80 187.02 -21.23
N ASN A 394 90.54 186.41 -22.16
CA ASN A 394 91.64 187.07 -22.88
C ASN A 394 91.17 188.29 -23.69
N LEU A 395 90.00 188.20 -24.34
CA LEU A 395 89.43 189.32 -25.10
C LEU A 395 88.98 190.44 -24.16
N GLU A 396 88.38 190.14 -23.01
CA GLU A 396 87.97 191.11 -21.99
C GLU A 396 89.18 191.84 -21.39
N GLU A 397 90.26 191.13 -21.08
CA GLU A 397 91.51 191.71 -20.58
C GLU A 397 92.14 192.65 -21.62
N ARG A 398 92.15 192.24 -22.90
CA ARG A 398 92.62 193.09 -24.00
C ARG A 398 91.72 194.32 -24.21
N ASN A 399 90.42 194.19 -23.98
CA ASN A 399 89.47 195.31 -24.03
C ASN A 399 89.67 196.29 -22.86
N LYS A 400 90.04 195.78 -21.69
CA LYS A 400 90.39 196.59 -20.51
C LYS A 400 91.68 197.38 -20.74
N ASP A 401 92.73 196.74 -21.27
CA ASP A 401 93.99 197.40 -21.64
C ASP A 401 93.76 198.53 -22.66
N LEU A 402 92.92 198.28 -23.68
CA LEU A 402 92.53 199.30 -24.65
C LEU A 402 91.78 200.49 -24.01
N LYS A 403 90.85 200.24 -23.07
CA LYS A 403 90.15 201.29 -22.33
C LYS A 403 91.06 202.10 -21.42
N GLU A 404 92.01 201.46 -20.74
CA GLU A 404 93.02 202.18 -19.93
C GLU A 404 93.92 203.05 -20.82
N ARG A 405 94.25 202.58 -22.03
CA ARG A 405 95.01 203.35 -23.02
C ARG A 405 94.21 204.53 -23.58
N GLU A 406 92.93 204.36 -23.87
CA GLU A 406 92.00 205.43 -24.25
C GLU A 406 91.91 206.49 -23.14
N LYS A 407 91.77 206.08 -21.88
CA LYS A 407 91.77 206.97 -20.72
C LYS A 407 93.09 207.74 -20.58
N ALA A 408 94.23 207.08 -20.75
CA ALA A 408 95.54 207.73 -20.73
C ALA A 408 95.70 208.75 -21.88
N TYR A 409 95.10 208.50 -23.05
CA TYR A 409 95.07 209.48 -24.13
C TYR A 409 94.22 210.70 -23.80
N HIS A 410 93.03 210.53 -23.22
CA HIS A 410 92.20 211.65 -22.76
C HIS A 410 92.83 212.43 -21.60
N ASP A 411 93.45 211.77 -20.62
CA ASP A 411 94.15 212.44 -19.52
C ASP A 411 95.34 213.29 -20.05
N ALA A 412 96.03 212.82 -21.09
CA ALA A 412 97.07 213.60 -21.78
C ALA A 412 96.50 214.78 -22.57
N GLU A 413 95.36 214.59 -23.25
CA GLU A 413 94.62 215.63 -23.97
C GLU A 413 94.14 216.74 -23.02
N ASP A 414 93.53 216.40 -21.89
CA ASP A 414 93.12 217.33 -20.83
C ASP A 414 94.31 218.08 -20.20
N GLN A 415 95.49 217.45 -20.13
CA GLN A 415 96.72 218.09 -19.68
C GLN A 415 97.23 219.10 -20.70
N TYR A 416 97.19 218.76 -22.00
CA TYR A 416 97.54 219.70 -23.06
C TYR A 416 96.57 220.90 -23.08
N GLU A 417 95.28 220.67 -22.91
CA GLU A 417 94.25 221.73 -22.85
C GLU A 417 94.45 222.65 -21.65
N ARG A 418 94.74 222.10 -20.46
CA ARG A 418 95.09 222.88 -19.26
C ARG A 418 96.34 223.73 -19.45
N ASN A 419 97.40 223.16 -20.02
CA ASN A 419 98.62 223.91 -20.34
C ASN A 419 98.33 225.03 -21.35
N PHE A 420 97.42 224.81 -22.31
CA PHE A 420 97.00 225.82 -23.28
C PHE A 420 96.21 226.97 -22.61
N GLN A 421 95.28 226.63 -21.72
CA GLN A 421 94.50 227.60 -20.95
C GLN A 421 95.38 228.43 -20.00
N GLU A 422 96.35 227.80 -19.34
CA GLU A 422 97.27 228.50 -18.43
C GLU A 422 98.22 229.46 -19.17
N ILE A 423 98.59 229.15 -20.42
CA ILE A 423 99.31 230.06 -21.32
C ILE A 423 98.40 231.22 -21.80
N ALA A 424 97.13 230.94 -22.07
CA ALA A 424 96.16 231.98 -22.43
C ALA A 424 95.89 232.95 -21.27
N GLU A 425 95.84 232.45 -20.04
CA GLU A 425 95.65 233.26 -18.83
C GLU A 425 96.89 234.11 -18.52
N LYS A 426 98.10 233.57 -18.78
CA LYS A 426 99.37 234.31 -18.85
C LYS A 426 99.38 235.48 -19.84
N THR A 427 98.44 235.53 -20.79
CA THR A 427 98.37 236.56 -21.85
C THR A 427 97.29 237.62 -21.59
N PHE A 428 96.23 237.27 -20.85
CA PHE A 428 95.11 238.17 -20.56
C PHE A 428 95.38 239.12 -19.38
N GLU A 429 96.06 238.65 -18.33
CA GLU A 429 96.44 239.52 -17.19
C GLU A 429 97.53 240.54 -17.56
N THR A 430 98.34 240.27 -18.60
CA THR A 430 99.35 241.21 -19.14
C THR A 430 98.76 242.35 -19.99
N THR A 431 97.44 242.41 -20.23
CA THR A 431 96.79 243.45 -21.06
C THR A 431 95.81 244.36 -20.31
N LYS A 432 95.81 244.35 -18.98
CA LYS A 432 95.07 245.32 -18.16
C LYS A 432 95.94 246.04 -17.12
N PHE A 433 97.10 246.53 -17.54
CA PHE A 433 97.64 247.89 -17.28
C PHE A 433 98.99 248.04 -17.99
#